data_AF-A0A4Y2B466-F1
#
_entry.id   AF-A0A4Y2B466-F1
#
_cell.length_a   1.000
_cell.length_b   1.000
_cell.length_c   1.000
_cell.angle_alpha   90.00
_cell.angle_beta   90.00
_cell.angle_gamma   90.00
#
_symmetry.space_group_name_H-M   'P 1'
#
loop_
_entity.id
_entity.type
_entity.pdbx_description
1 polymer ?
#
loop_
_entity_poly.entity_id
_entity_poly.type
_entity_poly.pdbx_seq_one_letter_code
_entity_poly.pdbx_strand_id
1 'polypeptide(L)' 'MMAKIDEVKATIKFQMKKVLCLAVAVGHVKMTPDELAQNLNLAINFLVSLLKKNWQNIRSLHVKSTMGPSLRLY' A
#
# COMPACT_ATOMS: atom_id res chain seq x y z
N MET A 1 -6.42 -19.07 18.06
CA MET A 1 -5.48 -17.96 18.36
C MET A 1 -4.55 -17.65 17.20
N MET A 2 -3.99 -18.66 16.50
CA MET A 2 -3.13 -18.45 15.33
C MET A 2 -3.80 -17.65 14.20
N ALA A 3 -5.05 -17.96 13.82
CA ALA A 3 -5.76 -17.24 12.75
C ALA A 3 -5.79 -15.70 12.95
N LYS A 4 -6.02 -15.25 14.18
CA LYS A 4 -6.07 -13.81 14.51
C LYS A 4 -4.69 -13.15 14.44
N ILE A 5 -3.62 -13.91 14.69
CA ILE A 5 -2.24 -13.44 14.55
C ILE A 5 -1.93 -13.25 13.06
N ASP A 6 -2.38 -14.16 12.21
CA ASP A 6 -2.16 -14.08 10.76
C ASP A 6 -2.96 -12.94 10.12
N GLU A 7 -4.18 -12.68 10.58
CA GLU A 7 -4.95 -11.49 10.19
C GLU A 7 -4.21 -10.19 10.54
N VAL A 8 -3.67 -10.09 11.75
CA VAL A 8 -2.93 -8.89 12.17
C VAL A 8 -1.63 -8.72 11.38
N LYS A 9 -0.94 -9.82 11.04
CA LYS A 9 0.26 -9.78 10.17
C LYS A 9 -0.05 -9.32 8.75
N ALA A 10 -1.24 -9.66 8.22
CA ALA A 10 -1.69 -9.23 6.90
C ALA A 10 -2.29 -7.81 6.90
N THR A 11 -2.56 -7.24 8.08
CA THR A 11 -3.21 -5.92 8.18
C THR A 11 -2.21 -4.79 7.98
N ILE A 12 -2.52 -3.95 6.99
CA ILE A 12 -1.73 -2.76 6.67
C ILE A 12 -2.36 -1.54 7.34
N LYS A 13 -1.56 -0.76 8.10
CA LYS A 13 -2.04 0.44 8.81
C LYS A 13 -1.69 1.72 8.06
N PHE A 14 -2.70 2.35 7.45
CA PHE A 14 -2.58 3.73 6.95
C PHE A 14 -2.85 4.71 8.08
N GLN A 15 -1.79 5.33 8.61
CA GLN A 15 -1.94 6.42 9.58
C GLN A 15 -1.74 7.77 8.90
N MET A 16 -2.82 8.52 8.71
CA MET A 16 -2.72 9.90 8.27
C MET A 16 -2.07 10.74 9.39
N LYS A 17 -1.00 11.44 9.02
CA LYS A 17 -0.34 12.45 9.86
C LYS A 17 -0.44 13.80 9.14
N LYS A 18 0.15 14.86 9.73
CA LYS A 18 0.26 16.18 9.09
C LYS A 18 1.13 16.17 7.81
N VAL A 19 1.82 15.06 7.50
CA VAL A 19 2.65 14.86 6.32
C VAL A 19 1.86 14.10 5.25
N LEU A 20 1.97 14.56 3.99
CA LEU A 20 1.23 14.03 2.85
C LEU A 20 1.86 12.76 2.24
N CYS A 21 3.11 12.47 2.56
CA CYS A 21 3.84 11.30 2.09
C CYS A 21 3.64 10.12 3.07
N LEU A 22 3.04 9.04 2.58
CA LEU A 22 2.86 7.79 3.31
C LEU A 22 3.64 6.69 2.59
N ALA A 23 4.44 5.93 3.33
CA ALA A 23 5.17 4.77 2.82
C ALA A 23 4.69 3.53 3.56
N VAL A 24 4.31 2.51 2.80
CA VAL A 24 3.65 1.32 3.33
C VAL A 24 4.20 0.08 2.63
N ALA A 25 4.43 -0.99 3.39
CA ALA A 25 4.88 -2.26 2.86
C ALA A 25 3.67 -3.07 2.33
N VAL A 26 3.70 -3.39 1.04
CA VAL A 26 2.61 -4.10 0.33
C VAL A 26 2.95 -5.57 0.08
N GLY A 27 4.22 -5.96 0.23
CA GLY A 27 4.64 -7.35 0.08
C GLY A 27 6.15 -7.54 0.18
N HIS A 28 6.60 -8.76 -0.14
CA HIS A 28 8.00 -9.19 -0.04
C HIS A 28 8.41 -10.03 -1.25
N VAL A 29 9.72 -10.22 -1.45
CA VAL A 29 10.30 -10.85 -2.66
C VAL A 29 9.87 -12.32 -2.87
N LYS A 30 9.42 -13.00 -1.82
CA LYS A 30 8.96 -14.40 -1.92
C LYS A 30 7.49 -14.54 -2.35
N MET A 31 6.74 -13.44 -2.46
CA MET A 31 5.38 -13.45 -3.00
C MET A 31 5.39 -13.51 -4.52
N THR A 32 4.33 -14.07 -5.10
CA THR A 32 4.17 -14.09 -6.54
C THR A 32 3.88 -12.69 -7.09
N PRO A 33 4.23 -12.38 -8.34
CA PRO A 33 3.96 -11.07 -8.94
C PRO A 33 2.46 -10.76 -9.01
N ASP A 34 1.60 -11.77 -9.19
CA ASP A 34 0.14 -11.59 -9.23
C ASP A 34 -0.43 -11.21 -7.87
N GLU A 35 0.00 -11.88 -6.79
CA GLU A 35 -0.38 -11.52 -5.42
C GLU A 35 0.11 -10.11 -5.05
N LEU A 36 1.32 -9.74 -5.49
CA LEU A 36 1.85 -8.39 -5.30
C LEU A 36 0.98 -7.34 -5.99
N ALA A 37 0.58 -7.58 -7.24
CA ALA A 37 -0.29 -6.68 -7.98
C ALA A 37 -1.68 -6.54 -7.33
N GLN A 38 -2.25 -7.65 -6.86
CA GLN A 38 -3.53 -7.63 -6.12
C GLN A 38 -3.43 -6.83 -4.83
N ASN A 39 -2.37 -7.06 -4.03
CA ASN A 39 -2.13 -6.31 -2.80
C ASN A 39 -1.94 -4.81 -3.07
N LEU A 40 -1.28 -4.45 -4.18
CA LEU A 40 -1.07 -3.07 -4.62
C LEU A 40 -2.41 -2.39 -4.95
N ASN A 41 -3.25 -3.05 -5.73
CA ASN A 41 -4.57 -2.54 -6.08
C ASN A 41 -5.45 -2.39 -4.84
N LEU A 42 -5.44 -3.36 -3.93
CA LEU A 42 -6.21 -3.30 -2.68
C LEU A 42 -5.75 -2.13 -1.80
N ALA A 43 -4.43 -1.97 -1.63
CA ALA A 43 -3.85 -0.89 -0.84
C ALA A 43 -4.17 0.50 -1.42
N ILE A 44 -4.11 0.67 -2.74
CA ILE A 44 -4.48 1.92 -3.42
C ILE A 44 -5.98 2.21 -3.25
N ASN A 45 -6.83 1.22 -3.49
CA ASN A 45 -8.28 1.39 -3.38
C ASN A 45 -8.71 1.74 -1.95
N PHE A 46 -8.08 1.12 -0.94
CA PHE A 46 -8.30 1.46 0.45
C PHE A 46 -7.81 2.88 0.79
N LEU A 47 -6.66 3.30 0.26
CA LEU A 47 -6.18 4.67 0.46
C LEU A 47 -7.15 5.70 -0.17
N VAL A 48 -7.63 5.43 -1.39
CA VAL A 48 -8.56 6.29 -2.12
C VAL A 48 -9.89 6.43 -1.38
N SER A 49 -10.39 5.36 -0.75
CA SER A 49 -11.66 5.39 -0.01
C SER A 49 -11.60 6.18 1.30
N LEU A 50 -10.42 6.34 1.90
CA LEU A 50 -10.22 7.17 3.09
C LEU A 50 -10.22 8.68 2.78
N LEU A 51 -10.04 9.09 1.52
CA LEU A 51 -9.92 10.48 1.11
C LEU A 51 -11.27 11.03 0.66
N LYS A 52 -11.71 12.16 1.24
CA LYS A 52 -12.99 12.83 0.89
C LYS A 52 -13.17 13.19 -0.58
N LYS A 53 -12.07 13.35 -1.35
CA LYS A 53 -12.08 13.65 -2.79
C LYS A 53 -11.39 12.56 -3.63
N ASN A 54 -11.20 11.37 -3.07
CA ASN A 54 -10.63 10.21 -3.77
C ASN A 54 -9.31 10.55 -4.49
N TRP A 55 -9.25 10.32 -5.80
CA TRP A 55 -8.08 10.52 -6.65
C TRP A 55 -7.61 11.97 -6.78
N GLN A 56 -8.47 12.97 -6.59
CA GLN A 56 -8.06 14.39 -6.69
C GLN A 56 -7.08 14.79 -5.58
N ASN A 57 -7.10 14.09 -4.44
CA ASN A 57 -6.18 14.33 -3.34
C ASN A 57 -4.84 13.57 -3.50
N ILE A 58 -4.69 12.75 -4.53
CA ILE A 58 -3.48 11.96 -4.79
C ILE A 58 -2.69 12.64 -5.90
N ARG A 59 -1.54 13.23 -5.55
CA ARG A 59 -0.66 13.90 -6.53
C ARG A 59 0.20 12.93 -7.32
N SER A 60 0.73 11.90 -6.67
CA SER A 60 1.62 10.92 -7.30
C SER A 60 1.68 9.62 -6.50
N LEU A 61 1.75 8.49 -7.18
CA LEU A 61 1.93 7.17 -6.58
C LEU A 61 3.20 6.52 -7.11
N HIS A 62 4.04 6.04 -6.18
CA HIS A 62 5.32 5.41 -6.51
C HIS A 62 5.41 4.04 -5.85
N VAL A 63 5.91 3.06 -6.60
CA VAL A 63 6.24 1.73 -6.11
C VAL A 63 7.75 1.61 -6.14
N LYS A 64 8.34 1.17 -5.04
CA LYS A 64 9.78 0.87 -4.97
C LYS A 64 10.00 -0.45 -4.27
N SER A 65 11.06 -1.15 -4.66
CA SER A 65 11.63 -2.22 -3.86
C SER A 65 12.59 -1.63 -2.82
N THR A 66 13.02 -2.43 -1.83
CA THR A 66 13.91 -1.97 -0.75
C THR A 66 15.22 -1.38 -1.26
N MET A 67 15.75 -1.94 -2.37
CA MET A 67 17.07 -1.58 -2.93
C MET A 67 16.99 -1.09 -4.39
N GLY A 68 15.80 -1.08 -5.00
CA GLY A 68 15.62 -0.71 -6.40
C GLY A 68 15.10 0.70 -6.61
N PRO A 69 15.11 1.18 -7.86
CA PRO A 69 14.58 2.49 -8.21
C PRO A 69 13.06 2.54 -8.02
N SER A 70 12.54 3.73 -7.74
CA SER A 70 11.10 3.97 -7.64
C SER A 70 10.47 4.12 -9.03
N LEU A 71 9.46 3.32 -9.31
CA LEU A 71 8.62 3.40 -10.50
C LEU A 71 7.35 4.19 -10.17
N ARG A 72 7.00 5.15 -11.03
CA ARG A 72 5.80 5.96 -10.86
C ARG A 72 4.62 5.29 -11.57
N LEU A 73 3.53 5.09 -10.84
CA LEU A 73 2.26 4.55 -11.38
C LEU A 73 1.34 5.68 -11.87
N TYR A 74 1.32 6.80 -11.16
CA TYR A 74 0.50 7.98 -11.46
C TYR A 74 1.26 9.25 -11.06
#